data_AF-A0A368V6K6-F1
#
_entry.id   AF-A0A368V6K6-F1
#
_cell.length_a   1.000
_cell.length_b   1.000
_cell.length_c   1.000
_cell.angle_alpha   90.00
_cell.angle_beta   90.00
_cell.angle_gamma   90.00
#
_symmetry.space_group_name_H-M   'P 1'
#
loop_
_entity.id
_entity.type
_entity.pdbx_description
1 polymer ?
#
loop_
_entity_poly.entity_id
_entity_poly.type
_entity_poly.pdbx_seq_one_letter_code
_entity_poly.pdbx_strand_id
1 'polypeptide(L)'
;MHHPQFDITKIPQDTIMKCAKTMYADEYAEKAVNNPALFEEDIVPFIYLGWLYHNDLMVRNSDGWLEPKEGVPFNENDYELEDGGWNLDVTLSDHEIENLEPYLKGLEMV
;
A
#
# COMPACT_ATOMS: atom_id res chain seq x y z
N MET A 1 -16.29 15.10 -2.37
CA MET A 1 -15.91 14.23 -3.52
C MET A 1 -16.22 12.80 -3.11
N HIS A 2 -16.55 11.90 -4.04
CA HIS A 2 -16.52 10.45 -3.76
C HIS A 2 -15.12 9.98 -4.13
N HIS A 3 -14.35 9.51 -3.16
CA HIS A 3 -13.06 8.88 -3.42
C HIS A 3 -13.30 7.44 -3.87
N PRO A 4 -12.49 6.91 -4.80
CA PRO A 4 -12.56 5.50 -5.16
C PRO A 4 -12.35 4.64 -3.90
N GLN A 5 -13.07 3.51 -3.81
CA GLN A 5 -12.93 2.57 -2.69
C GLN A 5 -11.99 1.44 -3.08
N PHE A 6 -10.92 1.25 -2.30
CA PHE A 6 -9.99 0.17 -2.53
C PHE A 6 -10.64 -1.20 -2.25
N ASP A 7 -10.46 -2.13 -3.18
CA ASP A 7 -10.92 -3.51 -3.05
C ASP A 7 -9.83 -4.43 -3.59
N ILE A 8 -9.10 -5.08 -2.67
CA ILE A 8 -8.03 -6.02 -3.01
C ILE A 8 -8.52 -7.17 -3.90
N THR A 9 -9.80 -7.57 -3.78
CA THR A 9 -10.37 -8.69 -4.54
C THR A 9 -10.53 -8.39 -6.03
N LYS A 10 -10.46 -7.11 -6.41
CA LYS A 10 -10.47 -6.67 -7.82
C LYS A 10 -9.09 -6.70 -8.47
N ILE A 11 -8.03 -6.87 -7.68
CA ILE A 11 -6.66 -6.97 -8.22
C ILE A 11 -6.39 -8.41 -8.62
N PRO A 12 -5.95 -8.68 -9.88
CA PRO A 12 -5.55 -10.02 -10.27
C PRO A 12 -4.45 -10.58 -9.37
N GLN A 13 -4.55 -11.86 -9.01
CA GLN A 13 -3.56 -12.53 -8.14
C GLN A 13 -2.13 -12.38 -8.66
N ASP A 14 -1.91 -12.45 -9.97
CA ASP A 14 -0.59 -12.27 -10.59
C ASP A 14 -0.04 -10.85 -10.38
N THR A 15 -0.91 -9.84 -10.34
CA THR A 15 -0.52 -8.46 -10.02
C THR A 15 -0.16 -8.33 -8.55
N ILE A 16 -0.95 -8.93 -7.65
CA ILE A 16 -0.64 -8.97 -6.22
C ILE A 16 0.71 -9.64 -5.97
N MET A 17 1.00 -10.77 -6.64
CA MET A 17 2.28 -11.47 -6.53
C MET A 17 3.45 -10.60 -7.03
N LYS A 18 3.28 -9.85 -8.13
CA LYS A 18 4.30 -8.91 -8.62
C LYS A 18 4.57 -7.80 -7.62
N CYS A 19 3.53 -7.24 -7.00
CA CYS A 19 3.69 -6.26 -5.93
C CYS A 19 4.44 -6.87 -4.75
N ALA A 20 4.04 -8.04 -4.27
CA ALA A 20 4.68 -8.72 -3.14
C ALA A 20 6.17 -8.99 -3.40
N LYS A 21 6.53 -9.47 -4.60
CA LYS A 21 7.93 -9.72 -4.99
C LYS A 21 8.76 -8.46 -5.23
N THR A 22 8.11 -7.30 -5.34
CA THR A 22 8.81 -6.01 -5.38
C THR A 22 9.18 -5.57 -3.96
N MET A 23 8.28 -5.79 -2.99
CA MET A 23 8.46 -5.33 -1.61
C MET A 23 9.26 -6.33 -0.74
N TYR A 24 9.23 -7.62 -1.08
CA TYR A 24 9.79 -8.68 -0.25
C TYR A 24 10.61 -9.68 -1.07
N ALA A 25 11.51 -10.39 -0.39
CA ALA A 25 12.22 -11.52 -0.98
C ALA A 25 11.24 -12.59 -1.48
N ASP A 26 11.55 -13.22 -2.62
CA ASP A 26 10.67 -14.17 -3.33
C ASP A 26 10.01 -15.22 -2.43
N GLU A 27 10.78 -15.86 -1.55
CA GLU A 27 10.26 -16.88 -0.62
C GLU A 27 9.23 -16.31 0.35
N TYR A 28 9.48 -15.11 0.87
CA TYR A 28 8.55 -14.44 1.77
C TYR A 28 7.31 -13.94 1.03
N ALA A 29 7.49 -13.33 -0.15
CA ALA A 29 6.38 -12.88 -0.99
C ALA A 29 5.42 -14.02 -1.32
N GLU A 30 5.94 -15.19 -1.73
CA GLU A 30 5.12 -16.36 -2.01
C GLU A 30 4.41 -16.89 -0.77
N LYS A 31 5.09 -16.92 0.39
CA LYS A 31 4.49 -17.32 1.65
C LYS A 31 3.37 -16.37 2.07
N ALA A 32 3.62 -15.06 2.01
CA ALA A 32 2.70 -14.03 2.47
C ALA A 32 1.44 -13.99 1.59
N VAL A 33 1.59 -14.06 0.27
CA VAL A 33 0.46 -14.04 -0.67
C VAL A 33 -0.46 -15.26 -0.53
N ASN A 34 0.06 -16.40 -0.07
CA ASN A 34 -0.70 -17.65 0.07
C ASN A 34 -1.17 -17.95 1.50
N ASN A 35 -0.81 -17.11 2.48
CA ASN A 35 -1.22 -17.26 3.87
C ASN A 35 -2.22 -16.16 4.24
N PRO A 36 -3.48 -16.48 4.59
CA PRO A 36 -4.50 -15.46 4.85
C PRO A 36 -4.12 -14.44 5.93
N ALA A 37 -3.42 -14.84 6.98
CA ALA A 37 -3.02 -13.90 8.04
C ALA A 37 -1.95 -12.92 7.54
N LEU A 38 -0.90 -13.45 6.90
CA LEU A 38 0.16 -12.61 6.33
C LEU A 38 -0.32 -11.81 5.13
N PHE A 39 -1.34 -12.27 4.41
CA PHE A 39 -1.94 -11.53 3.32
C PHE A 39 -2.59 -10.25 3.83
N GLU A 40 -3.43 -10.37 4.86
CA GLU A 40 -4.12 -9.22 5.47
C GLU A 40 -3.15 -8.28 6.20
N GLU A 41 -2.09 -8.81 6.81
CA GLU A 41 -1.12 -8.02 7.60
C GLU A 41 -0.01 -7.40 6.73
N ASP A 42 0.60 -8.18 5.83
CA ASP A 42 1.84 -7.80 5.14
C ASP A 42 1.64 -7.51 3.65
N ILE A 43 0.47 -7.77 3.07
CA ILE A 43 0.25 -7.56 1.62
C ILE A 43 -0.79 -6.48 1.37
N VAL A 44 -1.98 -6.61 1.97
CA VAL A 44 -3.10 -5.68 1.74
C VAL A 44 -2.73 -4.23 2.07
N PRO A 45 -2.13 -3.90 3.23
CA PRO A 45 -1.87 -2.51 3.59
C PRO A 45 -0.86 -1.84 2.65
N PHE A 46 0.23 -2.53 2.30
CA PHE A 46 1.26 -1.94 1.44
C PHE A 46 0.82 -1.82 -0.02
N ILE A 47 0.01 -2.75 -0.53
CA ILE A 47 -0.64 -2.57 -1.83
C ILE A 47 -1.64 -1.41 -1.78
N TYR A 48 -2.39 -1.25 -0.69
CA TYR A 48 -3.29 -0.12 -0.52
C TYR A 48 -2.54 1.21 -0.51
N LEU A 49 -1.48 1.32 0.27
CA LEU A 49 -0.62 2.50 0.32
C LEU A 49 0.01 2.82 -1.05
N GLY A 50 0.48 1.81 -1.78
CA GLY A 50 0.96 1.96 -3.14
C GLY A 50 -0.12 2.45 -4.10
N TRP A 51 -1.34 1.93 -3.99
CA TRP A 51 -2.46 2.41 -4.79
C TRP A 51 -2.79 3.87 -4.47
N LEU A 52 -2.80 4.28 -3.20
CA LEU A 52 -3.00 5.67 -2.81
C LEU A 52 -1.94 6.60 -3.38
N TYR A 53 -0.66 6.22 -3.24
CA TYR A 53 0.48 7.00 -3.69
C TYR A 53 0.45 7.21 -5.21
N HIS A 54 0.24 6.14 -5.97
CA HIS A 54 0.31 6.16 -7.44
C HIS A 54 -0.94 6.71 -8.14
N ASN A 55 -2.05 6.89 -7.41
CA ASN A 55 -3.31 7.42 -7.96
C ASN A 55 -3.66 8.81 -7.41
N ASP A 56 -2.66 9.57 -6.98
CA ASP A 56 -2.81 10.94 -6.48
C ASP A 56 -3.81 11.02 -5.31
N LEU A 57 -3.83 10.05 -4.39
CA LEU A 57 -4.71 10.06 -3.21
C LEU A 57 -3.97 10.44 -1.91
N MET A 58 -2.69 10.79 -2.03
CA MET A 58 -1.86 11.31 -0.94
C MET A 58 -1.59 12.80 -1.15
N VAL A 59 -1.34 13.53 -0.07
CA VAL A 59 -0.97 14.95 -0.03
C VAL A 59 0.11 15.19 1.03
N ARG A 60 0.75 16.35 0.94
CA ARG A 60 1.66 16.85 1.99
C ARG A 60 0.89 17.82 2.89
N ASN A 61 0.95 17.62 4.20
CA ASN A 61 0.36 18.57 5.14
C ASN A 61 1.25 19.81 5.36
N SER A 62 0.81 20.71 6.26
CA SER A 62 1.54 21.96 6.55
C SER A 62 2.95 21.75 7.10
N ASP A 63 3.20 20.59 7.71
CA ASP A 63 4.48 20.22 8.30
C ASP A 63 5.35 19.40 7.32
N GLY A 64 4.85 19.15 6.11
CA GLY A 64 5.57 18.42 5.05
C GLY A 64 5.45 16.91 5.13
N TRP A 65 4.66 16.35 6.04
CA TRP A 65 4.41 14.91 6.14
C TRP A 65 3.44 14.45 5.07
N LEU A 66 3.68 13.25 4.53
CA LEU A 66 2.77 12.62 3.58
C LEU A 66 1.58 12.03 4.34
N GLU A 67 0.37 12.33 3.89
CA GLU A 67 -0.88 11.82 4.47
C GLU A 67 -1.94 11.55 3.39
N PRO A 68 -2.94 10.70 3.64
CA PRO A 68 -4.06 10.51 2.73
C PRO A 68 -4.88 11.79 2.57
N LYS A 69 -5.46 11.99 1.40
CA LYS A 69 -6.43 13.08 1.17
C LYS A 69 -7.63 12.95 2.12
N GLU A 70 -8.19 14.09 2.53
CA GLU A 70 -9.39 14.14 3.37
C GLU A 70 -10.52 13.26 2.77
N GLY A 71 -11.09 12.38 3.59
CA GLY A 71 -12.16 11.48 3.19
C GLY A 71 -11.71 10.14 2.59
N VAL A 72 -10.41 9.92 2.40
CA VAL A 72 -9.85 8.60 2.08
C VAL A 72 -9.79 7.75 3.36
N PRO A 73 -10.40 6.55 3.40
CA PRO A 73 -10.28 5.66 4.55
C PRO A 73 -8.84 5.26 4.79
N PHE A 74 -8.30 5.43 5.99
CA PHE A 74 -6.91 5.08 6.26
C PHE A 74 -6.75 4.65 7.71
N ASN A 75 -6.01 3.58 7.94
CA ASN A 75 -5.67 3.08 9.26
C ASN A 75 -4.16 3.22 9.45
N GLU A 76 -3.74 4.19 10.25
CA GLU A 76 -2.32 4.49 10.49
C GLU A 76 -1.58 3.36 11.22
N ASN A 77 -2.31 2.54 12.01
CA ASN A 77 -1.73 1.43 12.75
C ASN A 77 -1.16 0.34 11.83
N ASP A 78 -1.61 0.26 10.57
CA ASP A 78 -1.06 -0.70 9.60
C ASP A 78 0.36 -0.33 9.15
N TYR A 79 0.85 0.86 9.52
CA TYR A 79 2.15 1.40 9.11
C TYR A 79 2.98 1.90 10.31
N GLU A 80 2.68 1.41 11.52
CA GLU A 80 3.44 1.74 12.73
C GLU A 80 4.87 1.19 12.62
N LEU A 81 5.85 2.06 12.85
CA LEU A 81 7.27 1.73 12.86
C LEU A 81 7.68 1.09 14.21
N GLU A 82 8.87 0.50 14.28
CA GLU A 82 9.36 -0.16 15.51
C GLU A 82 9.43 0.75 16.75
N ASP A 83 9.55 2.06 16.54
CA ASP A 83 9.57 3.07 17.61
C ASP A 83 8.18 3.56 18.04
N GLY A 84 7.11 3.00 17.45
CA GLY A 84 5.73 3.40 17.65
C GLY A 84 5.34 4.68 16.90
N GLY A 85 6.23 5.20 16.05
CA GLY A 85 5.96 6.32 15.17
C GLY A 85 5.31 5.90 13.86
N TRP A 86 4.87 6.88 13.08
CA TRP A 86 4.38 6.68 11.72
C TRP A 86 5.03 7.70 10.80
N ASN A 87 5.63 7.23 9.72
CA ASN A 87 6.21 8.08 8.70
C ASN A 87 6.10 7.37 7.35
N LEU A 88 5.10 7.77 6.58
CA LEU A 88 4.81 7.12 5.31
C LEU A 88 5.94 7.26 4.29
N ASP A 89 6.80 8.29 4.38
CA ASP A 89 7.97 8.36 3.51
C ASP A 89 8.98 7.24 3.80
N VAL A 90 9.17 6.92 5.08
CA VAL A 90 10.02 5.79 5.50
C VAL A 90 9.39 4.49 5.05
N THR A 91 8.08 4.30 5.28
CA THR A 91 7.36 3.10 4.83
C THR A 91 7.42 2.92 3.31
N LEU A 92 7.23 3.98 2.53
CA LEU A 92 7.31 3.94 1.07
C LEU A 92 8.70 3.51 0.59
N SER A 93 9.76 4.03 1.24
CA SER A 93 11.14 3.72 0.91
C SER A 93 11.52 2.30 1.32
N ASP A 94 11.24 1.89 2.56
CA ASP A 94 11.68 0.62 3.13
C ASP A 94 11.04 -0.59 2.43
N HIS A 95 9.81 -0.43 1.93
CA HIS A 95 9.09 -1.46 1.19
C HIS A 95 9.13 -1.26 -0.33
N GLU A 96 9.93 -0.32 -0.85
CA GLU A 96 10.01 -0.04 -2.29
C GLU A 96 8.65 0.23 -2.96
N ILE A 97 7.70 0.86 -2.26
CA ILE A 97 6.32 1.05 -2.72
C ILE A 97 6.26 1.94 -3.96
N GLU A 98 7.22 2.84 -4.13
CA GLU A 98 7.37 3.68 -5.32
C GLU A 98 7.54 2.83 -6.59
N ASN A 99 8.13 1.63 -6.48
CA ASN A 99 8.33 0.72 -7.61
C ASN A 99 7.04 -0.04 -8.01
N LEU A 100 5.93 0.13 -7.28
CA LEU A 100 4.64 -0.48 -7.59
C LEU A 100 3.84 0.26 -8.67
N GLU A 101 4.29 1.43 -9.13
CA GLU A 101 3.59 2.25 -10.14
C GLU A 101 3.09 1.45 -11.35
N PRO A 102 3.92 0.59 -11.99
CA PRO A 102 3.51 -0.14 -13.19
C PRO A 102 2.33 -1.10 -12.98
N TYR A 103 2.04 -1.44 -11.73
CA TYR A 103 1.02 -2.42 -11.36
C TYR A 103 -0.26 -1.78 -10.83
N LEU A 104 -0.14 -0.62 -10.16
CA LEU A 104 -1.23 -0.03 -9.38
C LEU A 104 -1.78 1.28 -9.95
N LYS A 105 -1.00 1.99 -10.77
CA LYS A 105 -1.44 3.27 -11.35
C LYS A 105 -2.58 3.08 -12.34
N GLY A 106 -3.64 3.87 -12.19
CA GLY A 106 -4.81 3.84 -13.08
C GLY A 106 -5.77 2.68 -12.81
N LEU A 107 -5.57 1.91 -11.74
CA LEU A 107 -6.58 0.93 -11.30
C LEU A 107 -7.80 1.67 -10.74
N GLU A 108 -8.90 1.64 -11.50
CA GLU A 108 -10.19 2.15 -11.06
C GLU A 108 -10.82 1.18 -10.05
N MET A 109 -10.71 1.51 -8.77
CA MET A 109 -11.36 0.78 -7.70
C MET A 109 -12.69 1.45 -7.37
N VAL A 110 -13.80 0.78 -7.71
CA VAL A 110 -15.18 1.26 -7.51
C VAL A 110 -15.73 0.93 -6.14
#